data_AF-A0A3S8UB24-F1
#
_entry.id   AF-A0A3S8UB24-F1
#
_cell.length_a   1.000
_cell.length_b   1.000
_cell.length_c   1.000
_cell.angle_alpha   90.00
_cell.angle_beta   90.00
_cell.angle_gamma   90.00
#
_symmetry.space_group_name_H-M   'P 1'
#
loop_
_entity.id
_entity.type
_entity.pdbx_description
1 polymer ?
#
loop_
_entity_poly.entity_id
_entity_poly.type
_entity_poly.pdbx_seq_one_letter_code
_entity_poly.pdbx_strand_id
1 'polypeptide(L)'
;MNAVGRHNQGNLVSPQAQTDTLEILSFLDEFSDELEDALDILAPNAHLRMVLHLLQGNFAAKTVTPTSLISASRVPYATANRRMKEMIDDGLIEMRARTRTGKSFSMHPSEKLLAQWMQLSGRLRRLAASRFGGQPETQDSRDYYFGGSYAAAQSIPPLRVLPEPLKVPGGIRVLVHGDPTFMVMDNLKRQFEQVIGSDISQRAFSIDRLREEALRNAKRDRSRYDIIAVDLPWIGEFAEKGILMPLEQVMDLSRLDPSDFHTAGWKGGHWGGRAFGVPAQTTPELLFYRRDLFAEAGLEPPATTDALLHAARTLHDPRRGRYGIGWNAARGTALGHTVLMTLADFGQPILNLPRIAGGFDTDHLAEGDYRATIDTEAGLQAAEFLMELLKYSPPDILSMSWYERVRPYAAGTIAMAYGYTLLAPYFELDESSPAYGQTGYLPHPAGPGGSPVAPVGGYVMGIPANLAPDRIPAAVEALTVFTSPEAQKLFVQNGSRTNPRYSVSSDPEVRRTSSIFEAVDGMAWRDELQFWPRPPVPEICDIIQICGEEFHDMLRGIVTPREALSQAQDRADALIRQSRTNVI
;
A
#
# COMPACT_ATOMS: atom_id res chain seq x y z
N MET A 1 -7.75 -8.17 -57.95
CA MET A 1 -8.13 -7.17 -56.93
C MET A 1 -8.27 -7.93 -55.62
N ASN A 2 -7.25 -7.84 -54.78
CA ASN A 2 -7.08 -8.68 -53.59
C ASN A 2 -7.79 -8.06 -52.39
N ALA A 3 -8.68 -8.83 -51.75
CA ALA A 3 -9.15 -8.61 -50.40
C ALA A 3 -8.38 -9.56 -49.48
N VAL A 4 -7.41 -9.03 -48.72
CA VAL A 4 -6.71 -9.75 -47.65
C VAL A 4 -7.29 -9.27 -46.32
N GLY A 5 -7.99 -10.16 -45.63
CA GLY A 5 -8.47 -9.94 -44.27
C GLY A 5 -7.29 -9.78 -43.31
N ARG A 6 -7.35 -8.72 -42.49
CA ARG A 6 -6.39 -8.45 -41.43
C ARG A 6 -6.53 -9.52 -40.33
N HIS A 7 -5.49 -10.34 -40.18
CA HIS A 7 -5.30 -11.20 -39.02
C HIS A 7 -4.89 -10.37 -37.80
N ASN A 8 -5.46 -10.76 -36.65
CA ASN A 8 -5.09 -10.41 -35.29
C ASN A 8 -3.56 -10.33 -35.11
N GLN A 9 -3.03 -9.15 -34.80
CA GLN A 9 -1.69 -9.01 -34.24
C GLN A 9 -1.79 -9.24 -32.73
N GLY A 10 -1.10 -10.28 -32.25
CA GLY A 10 -0.93 -10.55 -30.83
C GLY A 10 -0.12 -9.44 -30.17
N ASN A 11 -0.61 -8.98 -29.02
CA ASN A 11 0.05 -8.00 -28.16
C ASN A 11 1.38 -8.56 -27.66
N LEU A 12 2.49 -7.87 -27.98
CA LEU A 12 3.85 -8.29 -27.66
C LEU A 12 4.23 -7.85 -26.25
N VAL A 13 4.39 -8.84 -25.36
CA VAL A 13 5.25 -8.77 -24.17
C VAL A 13 6.68 -8.58 -24.65
N SER A 14 7.53 -7.80 -23.96
CA SER A 14 8.92 -7.70 -24.39
C SER A 14 9.68 -9.01 -24.13
N PRO A 15 10.59 -9.43 -25.02
CA PRO A 15 11.13 -10.80 -25.03
C PRO A 15 11.79 -11.24 -23.73
N GLN A 16 12.46 -10.32 -23.02
CA GLN A 16 13.21 -10.62 -21.80
C GLN A 16 12.29 -10.89 -20.61
N ALA A 17 11.10 -10.29 -20.57
CA ALA A 17 10.05 -10.68 -19.63
C ALA A 17 9.65 -12.15 -19.82
N GLN A 18 9.37 -12.47 -21.07
CA GLN A 18 8.84 -13.79 -21.37
C GLN A 18 9.86 -14.86 -20.95
N THR A 19 11.16 -14.58 -21.10
CA THR A 19 12.26 -15.41 -20.62
C THR A 19 12.28 -15.55 -19.09
N ASP A 20 12.32 -14.46 -18.33
CA ASP A 20 12.40 -14.49 -16.86
C ASP A 20 11.22 -15.21 -16.18
N THR A 21 10.01 -15.05 -16.71
CA THR A 21 8.82 -15.74 -16.18
C THR A 21 8.87 -17.23 -16.46
N LEU A 22 9.34 -17.62 -17.65
CA LEU A 22 9.51 -19.02 -18.01
C LEU A 22 10.62 -19.69 -17.20
N GLU A 23 11.67 -18.97 -16.81
CA GLU A 23 12.73 -19.49 -15.94
C GLU A 23 12.21 -19.84 -14.55
N ILE A 24 11.41 -18.97 -13.91
CA ILE A 24 10.81 -19.28 -12.59
C ILE A 24 9.82 -20.44 -12.71
N LEU A 25 9.03 -20.51 -13.79
CA LEU A 25 8.14 -21.63 -14.05
C LEU A 25 8.91 -22.93 -14.24
N SER A 26 10.03 -22.92 -14.97
CA SER A 26 10.89 -24.09 -15.16
C SER A 26 11.50 -24.52 -13.83
N PHE A 27 12.06 -23.57 -13.08
CA PHE A 27 12.63 -23.83 -11.76
C PHE A 27 11.60 -24.48 -10.81
N LEU A 28 10.38 -23.96 -10.74
CA LEU A 28 9.35 -24.54 -9.87
C LEU A 28 8.88 -25.92 -10.33
N ASP A 29 8.81 -26.16 -11.64
CA ASP A 29 8.41 -27.46 -12.18
C ASP A 29 9.51 -28.51 -11.92
N GLU A 30 10.78 -28.16 -12.16
CA GLU A 30 11.95 -28.99 -11.86
C GLU A 30 12.13 -29.22 -10.36
N PHE A 31 11.94 -28.19 -9.54
CA PHE A 31 12.01 -28.32 -8.08
C PHE A 31 10.87 -29.20 -7.54
N SER A 32 9.68 -29.10 -8.13
CA SER A 32 8.55 -29.97 -7.79
C SER A 32 8.83 -31.41 -8.21
N ASP A 33 9.47 -31.63 -9.38
CA ASP A 33 9.92 -32.95 -9.82
C ASP A 33 10.92 -33.53 -8.80
N GLU A 34 11.95 -32.77 -8.44
CA GLU A 34 12.97 -33.24 -7.51
C GLU A 34 12.38 -33.58 -6.13
N LEU A 35 11.44 -32.77 -5.62
CA LEU A 35 10.78 -33.06 -4.34
C LEU A 35 9.90 -34.31 -4.40
N GLU A 36 9.08 -34.45 -5.45
CA GLU A 36 8.18 -35.58 -5.62
C GLU A 36 8.93 -36.89 -5.90
N ASP A 37 10.07 -36.83 -6.60
CA ASP A 37 10.88 -38.00 -6.97
C ASP A 37 11.88 -38.40 -5.87
N ALA A 38 12.43 -37.45 -5.11
CA ALA A 38 13.41 -37.73 -4.06
C ALA A 38 12.79 -38.19 -2.73
N LEU A 39 11.50 -37.88 -2.50
CA LEU A 39 10.80 -38.17 -1.25
C LEU A 39 9.55 -39.02 -1.50
N ASP A 40 9.67 -40.33 -1.30
CA ASP A 40 8.59 -41.33 -1.50
C ASP A 40 7.27 -41.04 -0.75
N ILE A 41 7.31 -40.16 0.26
CA ILE A 41 6.15 -39.74 1.05
C ILE A 41 5.35 -38.60 0.41
N LEU A 42 5.90 -37.90 -0.58
CA LEU A 42 5.25 -36.78 -1.24
C LEU A 42 4.46 -37.24 -2.46
N ALA A 43 3.13 -37.14 -2.36
CA ALA A 43 2.25 -37.38 -3.50
C ALA A 43 2.22 -36.16 -4.44
N PRO A 44 2.02 -36.35 -5.77
CA PRO A 44 1.99 -35.24 -6.71
C PRO A 44 0.94 -34.18 -6.38
N ASN A 45 1.34 -32.92 -6.38
CA ASN A 45 0.40 -31.82 -6.18
C ASN A 45 -0.31 -31.46 -7.49
N ALA A 46 -1.43 -32.13 -7.74
CA ALA A 46 -2.22 -31.97 -8.96
C ALA A 46 -2.61 -30.52 -9.27
N HIS A 47 -2.98 -29.72 -8.27
CA HIS A 47 -3.33 -28.30 -8.47
C HIS A 47 -2.12 -27.50 -8.92
N LEU A 48 -0.98 -27.63 -8.23
CA LEU A 48 0.25 -26.92 -8.57
C LEU A 48 0.71 -27.26 -9.99
N ARG A 49 0.75 -28.55 -10.35
CA ARG A 49 1.15 -29.00 -11.68
C ARG A 49 0.24 -28.46 -12.78
N MET A 50 -1.08 -28.48 -12.55
CA MET A 50 -2.04 -27.89 -13.48
C MET A 50 -1.83 -26.38 -13.64
N VAL A 51 -1.58 -25.66 -12.54
CA VAL A 51 -1.27 -24.22 -12.57
C VAL A 51 0.00 -23.94 -13.37
N LEU A 52 1.11 -24.63 -13.06
CA LEU A 52 2.39 -24.44 -13.76
C LEU A 52 2.24 -24.71 -15.26
N HIS A 53 1.58 -25.80 -15.65
CA HIS A 53 1.33 -26.13 -17.05
C HIS A 53 0.45 -25.09 -17.75
N LEU A 54 -0.60 -24.58 -17.08
CA LEU A 54 -1.48 -23.56 -17.62
C LEU A 54 -0.75 -22.24 -17.86
N LEU A 55 0.08 -21.82 -16.90
CA LEU A 55 0.88 -20.60 -16.99
C LEU A 55 1.98 -20.72 -18.03
N GLN A 56 2.72 -21.84 -18.07
CA GLN A 56 3.70 -22.12 -19.12
C GLN A 56 3.06 -22.06 -20.51
N GLY A 57 1.88 -22.66 -20.68
CA GLY A 57 1.13 -22.59 -21.93
C GLY A 57 0.78 -21.15 -22.32
N ASN A 58 0.26 -20.37 -21.37
CA ASN A 58 -0.09 -18.97 -21.58
C ASN A 58 1.14 -18.13 -21.99
N PHE A 59 2.23 -18.20 -21.23
CA PHE A 59 3.43 -17.40 -21.50
C PHE A 59 4.19 -17.89 -22.73
N ALA A 60 4.12 -19.17 -23.10
CA ALA A 60 4.71 -19.69 -24.33
C ALA A 60 3.78 -19.55 -25.55
N ALA A 61 2.62 -18.88 -25.41
CA ALA A 61 1.58 -18.79 -26.44
C ALA A 61 1.14 -20.16 -27.01
N LYS A 62 1.18 -21.22 -26.18
CA LYS A 62 0.71 -22.57 -26.51
C LYS A 62 -0.71 -22.77 -26.00
N THR A 63 -1.57 -23.31 -26.85
CA THR A 63 -2.96 -23.62 -26.46
C THR A 63 -2.99 -24.76 -25.45
N VAL A 64 -3.56 -24.52 -24.27
CA VAL A 64 -3.80 -25.54 -23.25
C VAL A 64 -5.21 -26.09 -23.40
N THR A 65 -5.36 -27.42 -23.29
CA THR A 65 -6.63 -28.13 -23.40
C THR A 65 -6.98 -28.79 -22.06
N PRO A 66 -8.26 -29.12 -21.81
CA PRO A 66 -8.63 -29.90 -20.62
C PRO A 66 -7.82 -31.20 -20.50
N THR A 67 -7.63 -31.91 -21.61
CA THR A 67 -6.85 -33.15 -21.65
C THR A 67 -5.38 -32.95 -21.32
N SER A 68 -4.75 -31.85 -21.78
CA SER A 68 -3.35 -31.57 -21.47
C SER A 68 -3.15 -31.17 -20.01
N LEU A 69 -4.09 -30.42 -19.43
CA LEU A 69 -4.10 -30.12 -17.98
C LEU A 69 -4.23 -31.36 -17.13
N ILE A 70 -5.18 -32.23 -17.47
CA ILE A 70 -5.37 -33.53 -16.81
C ILE A 70 -4.08 -34.34 -16.87
N SER A 71 -3.42 -34.40 -18.02
CA SER A 71 -2.15 -35.12 -18.19
C SER A 71 -1.02 -34.53 -17.34
N ALA A 72 -0.96 -33.21 -17.19
CA ALA A 72 0.08 -32.54 -16.40
C ALA A 72 -0.03 -32.83 -14.90
N SER A 73 -1.22 -33.17 -14.40
CA SER A 73 -1.48 -33.32 -12.96
C SER A 73 -0.81 -34.51 -12.27
N ARG A 74 -0.28 -35.47 -13.04
CA ARG A 74 0.36 -36.72 -12.55
C ARG A 74 -0.50 -37.56 -11.59
N VAL A 75 -1.81 -37.35 -11.54
CA VAL A 75 -2.77 -38.14 -10.73
C VAL A 75 -3.77 -38.88 -11.62
N PRO A 76 -4.49 -39.91 -11.11
CA PRO A 76 -5.50 -40.62 -11.88
C PRO A 76 -6.56 -39.70 -12.50
N TYR A 77 -7.03 -40.04 -13.70
CA TYR A 77 -7.93 -39.21 -14.52
C TYR A 77 -9.16 -38.67 -13.77
N ALA A 78 -9.80 -39.49 -12.92
CA ALA A 78 -10.95 -39.07 -12.13
C ALA A 78 -10.60 -37.98 -11.10
N THR A 79 -9.44 -38.12 -10.44
CA THR A 79 -8.91 -37.13 -9.48
C THR A 79 -8.52 -35.84 -10.20
N ALA A 80 -7.82 -35.95 -11.32
CA ALA A 80 -7.41 -34.82 -12.14
C ALA A 80 -8.61 -34.00 -12.62
N ASN A 81 -9.66 -34.66 -13.12
CA ASN A 81 -10.89 -33.98 -13.53
C ASN A 81 -11.57 -33.24 -12.37
N ARG A 82 -11.59 -33.83 -11.18
CA ARG A 82 -12.15 -33.16 -10.00
C ARG A 82 -11.33 -31.91 -9.64
N ARG A 83 -10.00 -31.99 -9.66
CA ARG A 83 -9.11 -30.84 -9.36
C ARG A 83 -9.23 -29.73 -10.40
N MET A 84 -9.25 -30.08 -11.68
CA MET A 84 -9.48 -29.12 -12.76
C MET A 84 -10.83 -28.40 -12.58
N LYS A 85 -11.89 -29.13 -12.19
CA LYS A 85 -13.19 -28.54 -11.92
C LYS A 85 -13.17 -27.58 -10.73
N GLU A 86 -12.53 -27.96 -9.63
CA GLU A 86 -12.32 -27.07 -8.47
C GLU A 86 -11.62 -25.77 -8.90
N MET A 87 -10.58 -25.85 -9.72
CA MET A 87 -9.88 -24.66 -10.21
C MET A 87 -10.74 -23.76 -11.11
N ILE A 88 -11.68 -24.33 -11.87
CA ILE A 88 -12.65 -23.56 -12.65
C ILE A 88 -13.66 -22.89 -11.71
N ASP A 89 -14.21 -23.66 -10.77
CA ASP A 89 -15.22 -23.20 -9.81
C ASP A 89 -14.66 -22.09 -8.89
N ASP A 90 -13.37 -22.16 -8.55
CA ASP A 90 -12.63 -21.14 -7.78
C ASP A 90 -12.22 -19.90 -8.61
N GLY A 91 -12.58 -19.89 -9.89
CA GLY A 91 -12.31 -18.80 -10.82
C GLY A 91 -10.84 -18.65 -11.22
N LEU A 92 -10.04 -19.72 -11.10
CA LEU A 92 -8.62 -19.71 -11.48
C LEU A 92 -8.42 -19.97 -12.98
N ILE A 93 -9.34 -20.70 -13.61
CA ILE A 93 -9.27 -21.06 -15.04
C ILE A 93 -10.46 -20.49 -15.81
N GLU A 94 -10.20 -19.79 -16.91
CA GLU A 94 -11.20 -19.39 -17.90
C GLU A 94 -11.30 -20.42 -19.03
N MET A 95 -12.53 -20.82 -19.36
CA MET A 95 -12.81 -21.69 -20.51
C MET A 95 -13.22 -20.87 -21.72
N ARG A 96 -12.48 -20.97 -22.83
CA ARG A 96 -12.82 -20.30 -24.11
C ARG A 96 -13.23 -21.34 -25.15
N ALA A 97 -14.40 -21.17 -25.76
CA ALA A 97 -14.87 -22.08 -26.79
C ALA A 97 -13.97 -21.99 -28.04
N ARG A 98 -13.44 -23.12 -28.49
CA ARG A 98 -12.59 -23.23 -29.69
C ARG A 98 -13.38 -23.42 -30.98
N THR A 99 -14.66 -23.77 -30.87
CA THR A 99 -15.52 -24.07 -32.01
C THR A 99 -16.88 -23.40 -31.86
N ARG A 100 -17.49 -23.02 -32.99
CA ARG A 100 -18.82 -22.39 -33.06
C ARG A 100 -19.95 -23.28 -32.50
N THR A 101 -19.67 -24.57 -32.31
CA THR A 101 -20.57 -25.59 -31.75
C THR A 101 -20.48 -25.71 -30.22
N GLY A 102 -19.51 -25.06 -29.58
CA GLY A 102 -19.31 -25.11 -28.12
C GLY A 102 -18.81 -26.45 -27.57
N LYS A 103 -18.36 -27.39 -28.43
CA LYS A 103 -17.98 -28.75 -28.02
C LYS A 103 -16.51 -28.90 -27.61
N SER A 104 -15.68 -27.89 -27.81
CA SER A 104 -14.26 -27.92 -27.45
C SER A 104 -13.83 -26.59 -26.82
N PHE A 105 -13.00 -26.69 -25.79
CA PHE A 105 -12.55 -25.54 -25.00
C PHE A 105 -11.03 -25.47 -24.97
N SER A 106 -10.49 -24.25 -24.91
CA SER A 106 -9.13 -23.97 -24.45
C SER A 106 -9.21 -23.42 -23.05
N MET A 107 -8.21 -23.78 -22.25
CA MET A 107 -8.09 -23.40 -20.85
C MET A 107 -7.10 -22.26 -20.78
N HIS A 108 -7.48 -21.18 -20.11
CA HIS A 108 -6.65 -19.98 -19.96
C HIS A 108 -6.52 -19.67 -18.48
N PRO A 109 -5.36 -19.22 -17.99
CA PRO A 109 -5.30 -18.67 -16.65
C PRO A 109 -6.21 -17.44 -16.59
N SER A 110 -7.01 -17.35 -15.54
CA SER A 110 -7.77 -16.13 -15.23
C SER A 110 -6.83 -14.98 -14.87
N GLU A 111 -7.34 -13.75 -14.91
CA GLU A 111 -6.62 -12.58 -14.36
C GLU A 111 -6.26 -12.77 -12.88
N LYS A 112 -7.14 -13.40 -12.10
CA LYS A 112 -6.89 -13.78 -10.69
C LYS A 112 -5.68 -14.69 -10.55
N LEU A 113 -5.59 -15.74 -11.37
CA LEU A 113 -4.46 -16.68 -11.34
C LEU A 113 -3.15 -16.03 -11.80
N LEU A 114 -3.22 -15.14 -12.81
CA LEU A 114 -2.06 -14.39 -13.28
C LEU A 114 -1.54 -13.42 -12.19
N ALA A 115 -2.42 -12.71 -11.49
CA ALA A 115 -2.04 -11.83 -10.40
C ALA A 115 -1.41 -12.60 -9.23
N GLN A 116 -2.01 -13.74 -8.83
CA GLN A 116 -1.46 -14.63 -7.80
C GLN A 116 -0.08 -15.16 -8.19
N TRP A 117 0.10 -15.53 -9.47
CA TRP A 117 1.39 -15.98 -10.00
C TRP A 117 2.45 -14.88 -9.91
N MET A 118 2.12 -13.65 -10.30
CA MET A 118 3.05 -12.51 -10.24
C MET A 118 3.51 -12.22 -8.79
N GLN A 119 2.60 -12.30 -7.82
CA GLN A 119 2.95 -12.16 -6.41
C GLN A 119 3.84 -13.31 -5.92
N LEU A 120 3.53 -14.55 -6.31
CA LEU A 120 4.30 -15.73 -5.92
C LEU A 120 5.72 -15.68 -6.50
N SER A 121 5.87 -15.37 -7.79
CA SER A 121 7.17 -15.34 -8.47
C SER A 121 8.09 -14.26 -7.90
N GLY A 122 7.55 -13.07 -7.58
CA GLY A 122 8.27 -12.01 -6.89
C GLY A 122 8.75 -12.44 -5.50
N ARG A 123 7.88 -13.09 -4.70
CA ARG A 123 8.21 -13.61 -3.37
C ARG A 123 9.30 -14.69 -3.41
N LEU A 124 9.20 -15.63 -4.35
CA LEU A 124 10.20 -16.69 -4.52
C LEU A 124 11.57 -16.14 -4.89
N ARG A 125 11.63 -15.13 -5.78
CA ARG A 125 12.90 -14.49 -6.14
C ARG A 125 13.53 -13.78 -4.93
N ARG A 126 12.75 -13.07 -4.11
CA ARG A 126 13.24 -12.47 -2.86
C ARG A 126 13.74 -13.52 -1.88
N LEU A 127 12.98 -14.62 -1.71
CA LEU A 127 13.38 -15.73 -0.85
C LEU A 127 14.72 -16.31 -1.32
N ALA A 128 14.87 -16.58 -2.62
CA ALA A 128 16.09 -17.12 -3.19
C ALA A 128 17.28 -16.14 -3.03
N ALA A 129 17.09 -14.86 -3.35
CA ALA A 129 18.12 -13.83 -3.22
C ALA A 129 18.59 -13.66 -1.76
N SER A 130 17.64 -13.61 -0.81
CA SER A 130 17.94 -13.43 0.61
C SER A 130 18.65 -14.63 1.26
N ARG A 131 18.55 -15.83 0.67
CA ARG A 131 19.07 -17.08 1.25
C ARG A 131 20.28 -17.65 0.54
N PHE A 132 20.39 -17.46 -0.78
CA PHE A 132 21.41 -18.11 -1.61
C PHE A 132 22.35 -17.14 -2.32
N GLY A 133 22.19 -15.81 -2.15
CA GLY A 133 23.22 -14.83 -2.52
C GLY A 133 23.43 -14.58 -4.02
N GLY A 134 22.36 -14.25 -4.75
CA GLY A 134 22.47 -13.77 -6.14
C GLY A 134 23.11 -12.38 -6.21
N GLN A 135 24.00 -12.15 -7.18
CA GLN A 135 24.60 -10.83 -7.40
C GLN A 135 23.51 -9.77 -7.64
N PRO A 136 23.66 -8.55 -7.09
CA PRO A 136 22.77 -7.46 -7.41
C PRO A 136 23.06 -7.02 -8.84
N GLU A 137 22.26 -7.46 -9.81
CA GLU A 137 22.23 -6.77 -11.10
C GLU A 137 21.86 -5.30 -10.87
N THR A 138 22.56 -4.44 -11.61
CA THR A 138 22.56 -2.99 -11.54
C THR A 138 21.16 -2.39 -11.51
N GLN A 139 20.99 -1.32 -10.73
CA GLN A 139 19.72 -0.63 -10.51
C GLN A 139 18.97 -0.25 -11.80
N ASP A 140 19.68 0.02 -12.89
CA ASP A 140 19.11 0.38 -14.20
C ASP A 140 18.32 -0.75 -14.90
N SER A 141 18.50 -2.02 -14.53
CA SER A 141 17.73 -3.14 -15.11
C SER A 141 16.53 -3.58 -14.24
N ARG A 142 16.35 -2.99 -13.06
CA ARG A 142 15.22 -3.31 -12.15
C ARG A 142 13.94 -2.54 -12.48
N ASP A 143 14.05 -1.46 -13.25
CA ASP A 143 12.96 -0.51 -13.50
C ASP A 143 12.15 -0.81 -14.76
N TYR A 144 12.65 -1.71 -15.61
CA TYR A 144 11.88 -2.25 -16.72
C TYR A 144 11.59 -3.69 -16.36
N TYR A 145 10.43 -4.04 -15.80
CA TYR A 145 9.72 -5.29 -16.15
C TYR A 145 8.45 -5.63 -15.32
N PHE A 146 7.42 -6.07 -16.09
CA PHE A 146 6.16 -6.80 -15.78
C PHE A 146 5.00 -6.10 -15.08
N GLY A 147 4.14 -5.53 -15.91
CA GLY A 147 2.78 -5.11 -15.61
C GLY A 147 2.24 -4.22 -16.73
N GLY A 148 3.15 -3.47 -17.35
CA GLY A 148 2.85 -2.55 -18.43
C GLY A 148 2.20 -3.19 -19.67
N SER A 149 2.68 -4.30 -20.21
CA SER A 149 2.23 -4.70 -21.57
C SER A 149 0.84 -5.36 -21.65
N TYR A 150 0.28 -5.84 -20.53
CA TYR A 150 -1.10 -6.34 -20.52
C TYR A 150 -2.11 -5.26 -20.10
N ALA A 151 -1.75 -4.37 -19.17
CA ALA A 151 -2.63 -3.31 -18.68
C ALA A 151 -2.50 -1.96 -19.42
N ALA A 152 -1.37 -1.68 -20.11
CA ALA A 152 -1.18 -0.43 -20.85
C ALA A 152 -2.10 -0.26 -22.07
N ALA A 153 -2.93 -1.24 -22.39
CA ALA A 153 -3.86 -1.18 -23.51
C ALA A 153 -5.26 -0.65 -23.15
N GLN A 154 -5.64 -0.56 -21.86
CA GLN A 154 -6.96 -0.07 -21.47
C GLN A 154 -6.85 1.17 -20.59
N SER A 155 -7.13 2.33 -21.21
CA SER A 155 -7.36 3.57 -20.47
C SER A 155 -8.69 3.45 -19.72
N ILE A 156 -8.67 3.78 -18.42
CA ILE A 156 -9.85 3.86 -17.58
C ILE A 156 -10.78 4.93 -18.17
N PRO A 157 -12.06 4.62 -18.40
CA PRO A 157 -13.00 5.56 -19.00
C PRO A 157 -13.26 6.75 -18.05
N PRO A 158 -13.85 7.85 -18.56
CA PRO A 158 -14.33 8.93 -17.71
C PRO A 158 -15.40 8.45 -16.71
N LEU A 159 -15.48 9.16 -15.58
CA LEU A 159 -16.46 8.90 -14.53
C LEU A 159 -17.89 8.94 -15.10
N ARG A 160 -18.66 7.87 -14.84
CA ARG A 160 -20.00 7.69 -15.40
C ARG A 160 -21.06 8.28 -14.48
N VAL A 161 -21.98 9.04 -15.06
CA VAL A 161 -23.16 9.56 -14.36
C VAL A 161 -24.07 8.40 -13.95
N LEU A 162 -24.60 8.45 -12.72
CA LEU A 162 -25.54 7.46 -12.23
C LEU A 162 -26.82 7.49 -13.08
N PRO A 163 -27.40 6.32 -13.41
CA PRO A 163 -28.67 6.25 -14.15
C PRO A 163 -29.82 6.96 -13.42
N GLU A 164 -29.79 6.93 -12.09
CA GLU A 164 -30.76 7.60 -11.23
C GLU A 164 -30.04 8.55 -10.25
N PRO A 165 -30.47 9.83 -10.15
CA PRO A 165 -29.97 10.75 -9.16
C PRO A 165 -30.20 10.26 -7.73
N LEU A 166 -29.22 10.44 -6.84
CA LEU A 166 -29.35 10.13 -5.42
C LEU A 166 -30.36 11.07 -4.74
N LYS A 167 -31.52 10.52 -4.39
CA LYS A 167 -32.60 11.26 -3.72
C LYS A 167 -32.36 11.31 -2.21
N VAL A 168 -31.51 12.26 -1.79
CA VAL A 168 -31.16 12.44 -0.38
C VAL A 168 -31.47 13.87 0.07
N PRO A 169 -32.40 14.07 1.02
CA PRO A 169 -32.66 15.40 1.56
C PRO A 169 -31.39 16.04 2.15
N GLY A 170 -31.05 17.25 1.70
CA GLY A 170 -29.85 17.96 2.15
C GLY A 170 -28.53 17.44 1.57
N GLY A 171 -28.58 16.61 0.52
CA GLY A 171 -27.39 16.12 -0.18
C GLY A 171 -26.58 15.08 0.58
N ILE A 172 -25.43 14.70 0.03
CA ILE A 172 -24.43 13.81 0.65
C ILE A 172 -23.44 14.63 1.47
N ARG A 173 -23.25 14.26 2.75
CA ARG A 173 -22.42 14.98 3.71
C ARG A 173 -21.16 14.16 4.01
N VAL A 174 -19.99 14.72 3.72
CA VAL A 174 -18.72 14.01 3.84
C VAL A 174 -17.80 14.72 4.83
N LEU A 175 -17.23 13.97 5.77
CA LEU A 175 -16.17 14.42 6.67
C LEU A 175 -14.84 13.89 6.16
N VAL A 176 -13.87 14.76 5.89
CA VAL A 176 -12.57 14.35 5.30
C VAL A 176 -11.39 15.05 5.98
N HIS A 177 -10.19 14.58 5.66
CA HIS A 177 -8.95 15.25 6.04
C HIS A 177 -8.67 16.44 5.10
N GLY A 178 -8.08 17.52 5.64
CA GLY A 178 -7.70 18.71 4.89
C GLY A 178 -6.35 18.56 4.18
N ASP A 179 -6.22 17.57 3.29
CA ASP A 179 -5.01 17.31 2.51
C ASP A 179 -5.19 17.54 0.99
N PRO A 180 -4.10 17.57 0.21
CA PRO A 180 -4.20 17.80 -1.23
C PRO A 180 -5.17 16.87 -1.97
N THR A 181 -5.25 15.58 -1.62
CA THR A 181 -6.12 14.62 -2.30
C THR A 181 -7.60 14.91 -2.03
N PHE A 182 -8.01 15.09 -0.78
CA PHE A 182 -9.40 15.43 -0.46
C PHE A 182 -9.76 16.87 -0.85
N MET A 183 -8.77 17.74 -1.03
CA MET A 183 -9.01 19.08 -1.58
C MET A 183 -9.23 19.07 -3.09
N VAL A 184 -8.65 18.09 -3.80
CA VAL A 184 -9.05 17.81 -5.19
C VAL A 184 -10.51 17.38 -5.26
N MET A 185 -11.02 16.58 -4.31
CA MET A 185 -12.45 16.23 -4.26
C MET A 185 -13.35 17.47 -4.12
N ASP A 186 -12.96 18.45 -3.30
CA ASP A 186 -13.70 19.71 -3.15
C ASP A 186 -13.66 20.55 -4.44
N ASN A 187 -12.49 20.65 -5.09
CA ASN A 187 -12.34 21.34 -6.37
C ASN A 187 -13.20 20.69 -7.48
N LEU A 188 -13.36 19.36 -7.43
CA LEU A 188 -14.16 18.58 -8.37
C LEU A 188 -15.61 18.40 -7.92
N LYS A 189 -16.03 19.06 -6.82
CA LYS A 189 -17.35 18.90 -6.21
C LYS A 189 -18.49 18.93 -7.24
N ARG A 190 -18.51 19.93 -8.11
CA ARG A 190 -19.57 20.08 -9.13
C ARG A 190 -19.64 18.89 -10.10
N GLN A 191 -18.51 18.30 -10.46
CA GLN A 191 -18.47 17.12 -11.33
C GLN A 191 -19.03 15.90 -10.61
N PHE A 192 -18.66 15.71 -9.34
CA PHE A 192 -19.24 14.64 -8.52
C PHE A 192 -20.73 14.83 -8.27
N GLU A 193 -21.20 16.05 -8.02
CA GLU A 193 -22.63 16.38 -7.88
C GLU A 193 -23.41 16.06 -9.15
N GLN A 194 -22.86 16.34 -10.33
CA GLN A 194 -23.45 15.95 -11.61
C GLN A 194 -23.50 14.43 -11.79
N VAL A 195 -22.44 13.73 -11.37
CA VAL A 195 -22.35 12.28 -11.47
C VAL A 195 -23.37 11.59 -10.56
N ILE A 196 -23.49 12.03 -9.31
CA ILE A 196 -24.41 11.38 -8.35
C ILE A 196 -25.82 11.99 -8.39
N GLY A 197 -26.01 13.14 -9.04
CA GLY A 197 -27.27 13.85 -9.11
C GLY A 197 -27.77 14.41 -7.77
N SER A 198 -26.85 14.76 -6.85
CA SER A 198 -27.15 15.26 -5.51
C SER A 198 -26.06 16.22 -5.03
N ASP A 199 -26.43 17.20 -4.22
CA ASP A 199 -25.48 18.16 -3.65
C ASP A 199 -24.49 17.47 -2.71
N ILE A 200 -23.25 17.96 -2.65
CA ILE A 200 -22.21 17.46 -1.75
C ILE A 200 -21.83 18.55 -0.74
N SER A 201 -21.86 18.21 0.54
CA SER A 201 -21.37 19.04 1.63
C SER A 201 -20.14 18.41 2.27
N GLN A 202 -18.95 18.90 1.93
CA GLN A 202 -17.68 18.46 2.49
C GLN A 202 -17.27 19.32 3.70
N ARG A 203 -16.82 18.69 4.79
CA ARG A 203 -16.12 19.36 5.91
C ARG A 203 -14.74 18.73 6.06
N ALA A 204 -13.71 19.56 5.95
CA ALA A 204 -12.32 19.14 6.07
C ALA A 204 -11.68 19.66 7.37
N PHE A 205 -10.88 18.82 8.03
CA PHE A 205 -10.14 19.17 9.25
C PHE A 205 -8.70 18.64 9.20
N SER A 206 -7.83 19.19 10.07
CA SER A 206 -6.53 18.55 10.36
C SER A 206 -6.75 17.19 11.01
N ILE A 207 -5.78 16.27 10.89
CA ILE A 207 -5.89 14.88 11.37
C ILE A 207 -6.44 14.75 12.80
N ASP A 208 -5.91 15.51 13.76
CA ASP A 208 -6.39 15.45 15.16
C ASP A 208 -7.84 15.93 15.30
N ARG A 209 -8.17 17.05 14.65
CA ARG A 209 -9.54 17.62 14.67
C ARG A 209 -10.54 16.75 13.90
N LEU A 210 -10.09 16.03 12.88
CA LEU A 210 -10.88 15.05 12.14
C LEU A 210 -11.27 13.89 13.08
N ARG A 211 -10.31 13.31 13.80
CA ARG A 211 -10.58 12.24 14.78
C ARG A 211 -11.54 12.72 15.87
N GLU A 212 -11.31 13.91 16.42
CA GLU A 212 -12.18 14.51 17.43
C GLU A 212 -13.62 14.75 16.93
N GLU A 213 -13.80 15.25 15.71
CA GLU A 213 -15.14 15.43 15.12
C GLU A 213 -15.81 14.08 14.86
N ALA A 214 -15.08 13.06 14.38
CA ALA A 214 -15.63 11.73 14.17
C ALA A 214 -16.10 11.08 15.49
N LEU A 215 -15.28 11.15 16.54
CA LEU A 215 -15.63 10.67 17.89
C LEU A 215 -16.83 11.43 18.48
N ARG A 216 -16.90 12.76 18.29
CA ARG A 216 -18.06 13.55 18.73
C ARG A 216 -19.30 13.25 17.91
N ASN A 217 -19.17 12.96 16.62
CA ASN A 217 -20.27 12.57 15.75
C ASN A 217 -20.87 11.22 16.15
N ALA A 218 -20.03 10.26 16.55
CA ALA A 218 -20.46 8.94 17.00
C ALA A 218 -21.37 9.00 18.25
N LYS A 219 -21.15 9.98 19.14
CA LYS A 219 -21.96 10.19 20.36
C LYS A 219 -23.36 10.78 20.11
N ARG A 220 -23.72 11.10 18.86
CA ARG A 220 -25.02 11.68 18.51
C ARG A 220 -26.04 10.60 18.22
N ASP A 221 -27.31 10.89 18.47
CA ASP A 221 -28.42 9.99 18.10
C ASP A 221 -28.47 9.72 16.58
N ARG A 222 -28.07 10.72 15.78
CA ARG A 222 -27.98 10.61 14.33
C ARG A 222 -26.71 11.29 13.81
N SER A 223 -26.03 10.61 12.91
CA SER A 223 -24.84 11.13 12.25
C SER A 223 -25.11 12.43 11.48
N ARG A 224 -24.21 13.40 11.64
CA ARG A 224 -24.14 14.60 10.80
C ARG A 224 -23.54 14.33 9.43
N TYR A 225 -22.93 13.16 9.24
CA TYR A 225 -22.18 12.77 8.06
C TYR A 225 -22.69 11.44 7.50
N ASP A 226 -22.72 11.34 6.18
CA ASP A 226 -23.08 10.12 5.47
C ASP A 226 -21.84 9.24 5.25
N ILE A 227 -20.71 9.89 4.98
CA ILE A 227 -19.40 9.25 4.78
C ILE A 227 -18.37 9.99 5.63
N ILE A 228 -17.47 9.26 6.26
CA ILE A 228 -16.34 9.81 7.01
C ILE A 228 -15.03 9.18 6.55
N ALA A 229 -13.99 9.99 6.34
CA ALA A 229 -12.63 9.53 6.13
C ALA A 229 -12.00 9.16 7.48
N VAL A 230 -11.30 8.03 7.51
CA VAL A 230 -10.71 7.44 8.71
C VAL A 230 -9.28 7.03 8.38
N ASP A 231 -8.31 7.56 9.14
CA ASP A 231 -6.90 7.19 8.99
C ASP A 231 -6.72 5.71 9.33
N LEU A 232 -5.87 4.99 8.60
CA LEU A 232 -5.71 3.55 8.73
C LEU A 232 -5.46 3.07 10.18
N PRO A 233 -4.60 3.70 11.00
CA PRO A 233 -4.37 3.27 12.38
C PRO A 233 -5.61 3.35 13.28
N TRP A 234 -6.63 4.13 12.92
CA TRP A 234 -7.82 4.30 13.77
C TRP A 234 -8.82 3.15 13.64
N ILE A 235 -8.62 2.23 12.69
CA ILE A 235 -9.64 1.27 12.30
C ILE A 235 -10.03 0.34 13.45
N GLY A 236 -9.09 -0.20 14.23
CA GLY A 236 -9.43 -1.02 15.40
C GLY A 236 -10.19 -0.24 16.47
N GLU A 237 -9.75 0.99 16.79
CA GLU A 237 -10.48 1.85 17.74
C GLU A 237 -11.92 2.10 17.27
N PHE A 238 -12.09 2.45 16.00
CA PHE A 238 -13.40 2.83 15.45
C PHE A 238 -14.33 1.62 15.30
N ALA A 239 -13.77 0.45 14.99
CA ALA A 239 -14.51 -0.80 14.94
C ALA A 239 -14.98 -1.24 16.33
N GLU A 240 -14.08 -1.30 17.33
CA GLU A 240 -14.40 -1.65 18.73
C GLU A 240 -15.46 -0.72 19.34
N LYS A 241 -15.35 0.58 19.07
CA LYS A 241 -16.31 1.58 19.56
C LYS A 241 -17.62 1.62 18.76
N GLY A 242 -17.78 0.79 17.73
CA GLY A 242 -18.97 0.78 16.87
C GLY A 242 -19.22 2.12 16.18
N ILE A 243 -18.17 2.84 15.78
CA ILE A 243 -18.27 4.14 15.11
C ILE A 243 -18.62 3.97 13.63
N LEU A 244 -18.14 2.89 13.02
CA LEU A 244 -18.30 2.57 11.60
C LEU A 244 -19.17 1.32 11.41
N MET A 245 -19.96 1.31 10.35
CA MET A 245 -20.60 0.10 9.86
C MET A 245 -19.56 -0.78 9.15
N PRO A 246 -19.49 -2.08 9.46
CA PRO A 246 -18.80 -3.04 8.61
C PRO A 246 -19.43 -3.03 7.23
N LEU A 247 -18.61 -2.91 6.18
CA LEU A 247 -19.09 -2.67 4.82
C LEU A 247 -19.97 -3.81 4.30
N GLU A 248 -19.70 -5.05 4.68
CA GLU A 248 -20.51 -6.21 4.28
C GLU A 248 -21.94 -6.20 4.85
N GLN A 249 -22.23 -5.35 5.85
CA GLN A 249 -23.61 -5.15 6.34
C GLN A 249 -24.44 -4.22 5.44
N VAL A 250 -23.78 -3.39 4.63
CA VAL A 250 -24.43 -2.32 3.86
C VAL A 250 -24.23 -2.46 2.35
N MET A 251 -23.26 -3.26 1.90
CA MET A 251 -23.01 -3.52 0.49
C MET A 251 -22.35 -4.88 0.22
N ASP A 252 -22.50 -5.35 -1.01
CA ASP A 252 -21.69 -6.46 -1.54
C ASP A 252 -20.29 -5.94 -1.90
N LEU A 253 -19.26 -6.48 -1.23
CA LEU A 253 -17.87 -6.08 -1.41
C LEU A 253 -17.33 -6.40 -2.82
N SER A 254 -17.92 -7.37 -3.53
CA SER A 254 -17.52 -7.69 -4.90
C SER A 254 -17.70 -6.51 -5.86
N ARG A 255 -18.59 -5.56 -5.53
CA ARG A 255 -18.80 -4.31 -6.28
C ARG A 255 -17.58 -3.39 -6.30
N LEU A 256 -16.64 -3.57 -5.37
CA LEU A 256 -15.47 -2.70 -5.22
C LEU A 256 -14.23 -3.22 -5.95
N ASP A 257 -14.25 -4.49 -6.36
CA ASP A 257 -13.07 -5.27 -6.79
C ASP A 257 -11.91 -5.17 -5.78
N PRO A 258 -11.97 -5.90 -4.65
CA PRO A 258 -10.93 -5.86 -3.61
C PRO A 258 -9.52 -6.15 -4.11
N SER A 259 -9.37 -6.98 -5.16
CA SER A 259 -8.08 -7.32 -5.76
C SER A 259 -7.42 -6.16 -6.50
N ASP A 260 -8.19 -5.16 -6.90
CA ASP A 260 -7.67 -3.97 -7.56
C ASP A 260 -7.03 -3.00 -6.57
N PHE A 261 -7.24 -3.14 -5.26
CA PHE A 261 -6.61 -2.26 -4.27
C PHE A 261 -5.21 -2.71 -3.88
N HIS A 262 -4.31 -1.76 -3.60
CA HIS A 262 -3.03 -2.06 -2.95
C HIS A 262 -3.28 -2.84 -1.66
N THR A 263 -2.71 -4.05 -1.57
CA THR A 263 -3.01 -5.01 -0.49
C THR A 263 -2.88 -4.40 0.90
N ALA A 264 -1.84 -3.61 1.15
CA ALA A 264 -1.61 -2.96 2.44
C ALA A 264 -2.68 -1.90 2.78
N GLY A 265 -3.15 -1.13 1.79
CA GLY A 265 -4.22 -0.16 1.98
C GLY A 265 -5.58 -0.83 2.22
N TRP A 266 -5.89 -1.90 1.47
CA TRP A 266 -7.10 -2.69 1.68
C TRP A 266 -7.10 -3.34 3.07
N LYS A 267 -6.07 -4.13 3.40
CA LYS A 267 -5.95 -4.81 4.70
C LYS A 267 -5.92 -3.83 5.88
N GLY A 268 -5.28 -2.66 5.73
CA GLY A 268 -5.27 -1.63 6.77
C GLY A 268 -6.67 -1.09 7.12
N GLY A 269 -7.66 -1.24 6.23
CA GLY A 269 -9.07 -0.91 6.47
C GLY A 269 -9.87 -2.01 7.18
N HIS A 270 -9.23 -3.08 7.64
CA HIS A 270 -9.89 -4.23 8.26
C HIS A 270 -9.69 -4.31 9.77
N TRP A 271 -10.69 -4.83 10.48
CA TRP A 271 -10.61 -5.24 11.87
C TRP A 271 -11.37 -6.56 12.07
N GLY A 272 -10.76 -7.56 12.71
CA GLY A 272 -11.39 -8.86 12.95
C GLY A 272 -11.86 -9.57 11.67
N GLY A 273 -11.10 -9.42 10.57
CA GLY A 273 -11.44 -10.00 9.27
C GLY A 273 -12.54 -9.26 8.48
N ARG A 274 -13.00 -8.10 8.95
CA ARG A 274 -14.10 -7.34 8.34
C ARG A 274 -13.61 -5.98 7.84
N ALA A 275 -14.11 -5.53 6.69
CA ALA A 275 -13.76 -4.23 6.13
C ALA A 275 -14.65 -3.12 6.72
N PHE A 276 -14.06 -2.03 7.22
CA PHE A 276 -14.79 -0.90 7.82
C PHE A 276 -14.78 0.37 6.96
N GLY A 277 -14.04 0.35 5.84
CA GLY A 277 -14.01 1.45 4.89
C GLY A 277 -13.34 1.04 3.60
N VAL A 278 -13.62 1.80 2.54
CA VAL A 278 -13.02 1.61 1.22
C VAL A 278 -11.83 2.53 1.09
N PRO A 279 -10.63 2.04 0.72
CA PRO A 279 -9.46 2.90 0.51
C PRO A 279 -9.77 4.01 -0.47
N ALA A 280 -9.62 5.25 0.00
CA ALA A 280 -9.78 6.46 -0.80
C ALA A 280 -8.43 7.09 -1.13
N GLN A 281 -7.43 6.84 -0.28
CA GLN A 281 -6.07 7.29 -0.43
C GLN A 281 -5.14 6.23 0.19
N THR A 282 -4.27 5.65 -0.62
CA THR A 282 -3.08 4.92 -0.15
C THR A 282 -1.87 5.82 -0.35
N THR A 283 -1.21 6.20 0.74
CA THR A 283 -0.05 7.10 0.70
C THR A 283 1.06 6.55 1.58
N PRO A 284 2.07 5.87 0.99
CA PRO A 284 3.23 5.46 1.76
C PRO A 284 4.10 6.66 2.16
N GLU A 285 4.75 6.57 3.32
CA GLU A 285 5.92 7.39 3.62
C GLU A 285 7.14 6.79 2.93
N LEU A 286 7.83 7.63 2.15
CA LEU A 286 8.98 7.31 1.33
C LEU A 286 10.15 8.23 1.70
N LEU A 287 11.36 7.84 1.32
CA LEU A 287 12.50 8.74 1.29
C LEU A 287 12.54 9.46 -0.07
N PHE A 288 12.28 10.76 -0.05
CA PHE A 288 12.50 11.66 -1.17
C PHE A 288 13.96 12.09 -1.18
N TYR A 289 14.62 11.99 -2.33
CA TYR A 289 16.01 12.46 -2.46
C TYR A 289 16.21 13.25 -3.75
N ARG A 290 17.09 14.25 -3.71
CA ARG A 290 17.44 15.09 -4.85
C ARG A 290 18.44 14.39 -5.76
N ARG A 291 17.98 13.87 -6.90
CA ARG A 291 18.81 13.12 -7.87
C ARG A 291 19.97 13.96 -8.39
N ASP A 292 19.74 15.24 -8.63
CA ASP A 292 20.76 16.19 -9.08
C ASP A 292 21.85 16.42 -8.02
N LEU A 293 21.48 16.58 -6.74
CA LEU A 293 22.46 16.72 -5.66
C LEU A 293 23.24 15.43 -5.40
N PHE A 294 22.59 14.27 -5.56
CA PHE A 294 23.25 12.97 -5.49
C PHE A 294 24.24 12.79 -6.63
N ALA A 295 23.86 13.11 -7.86
CA ALA A 295 24.73 13.05 -9.02
C ALA A 295 25.93 14.02 -8.90
N GLU A 296 25.71 15.25 -8.42
CA GLU A 296 26.79 16.23 -8.17
C GLU A 296 27.80 15.71 -7.15
N ALA A 297 27.32 15.03 -6.10
CA ALA A 297 28.15 14.48 -5.04
C ALA A 297 28.73 13.08 -5.35
N GLY A 298 28.36 12.46 -6.47
CA GLY A 298 28.76 11.09 -6.81
C GLY A 298 28.19 10.04 -5.85
N LEU A 299 26.99 10.27 -5.32
CA LEU A 299 26.30 9.39 -4.38
C LEU A 299 25.28 8.51 -5.10
N GLU A 300 25.21 7.24 -4.67
CA GLU A 300 24.13 6.33 -5.05
C GLU A 300 22.90 6.50 -4.15
N PRO A 301 21.68 6.22 -4.64
CA PRO A 301 20.47 6.25 -3.82
C PRO A 301 20.59 5.33 -2.59
N PRO A 302 20.33 5.81 -1.36
CA PRO A 302 20.68 5.07 -0.15
C PRO A 302 19.68 3.94 0.13
N ALA A 303 20.16 2.71 0.15
CA ALA A 303 19.35 1.52 0.47
C ALA A 303 19.42 1.08 1.95
N THR A 304 20.40 1.61 2.71
CA THR A 304 20.61 1.30 4.13
C THR A 304 20.66 2.56 4.99
N THR A 305 20.40 2.42 6.29
CA THR A 305 20.51 3.53 7.26
C THR A 305 21.91 4.14 7.27
N ASP A 306 22.97 3.33 7.14
CA ASP A 306 24.35 3.81 7.07
C ASP A 306 24.61 4.63 5.80
N ALA A 307 24.11 4.16 4.65
CA ALA A 307 24.21 4.90 3.39
C ALA A 307 23.42 6.21 3.46
N LEU A 308 22.27 6.21 4.14
CA LEU A 308 21.49 7.42 4.36
C LEU A 308 22.24 8.42 5.23
N LEU A 309 22.82 8.00 6.36
CA LEU A 309 23.61 8.86 7.23
C LEU A 309 24.84 9.40 6.51
N HIS A 310 25.49 8.60 5.66
CA HIS A 310 26.59 9.04 4.82
C HIS A 310 26.14 10.12 3.83
N ALA A 311 25.05 9.89 3.09
CA ALA A 311 24.51 10.87 2.15
C ALA A 311 24.06 12.16 2.86
N ALA A 312 23.40 12.03 4.02
CA ALA A 312 22.95 13.17 4.81
C ALA A 312 24.14 14.02 5.27
N ARG A 313 25.21 13.38 5.76
CA ARG A 313 26.44 14.08 6.12
C ARG A 313 27.09 14.77 4.93
N THR A 314 27.20 14.10 3.79
CA THR A 314 27.85 14.63 2.58
C THR A 314 27.11 15.83 2.01
N LEU A 315 25.77 15.81 2.05
CA LEU A 315 24.92 16.87 1.49
C LEU A 315 24.59 17.99 2.49
N HIS A 316 24.97 17.84 3.75
CA HIS A 316 24.74 18.82 4.80
C HIS A 316 25.81 19.93 4.77
N ASP A 317 25.41 21.14 4.39
CA ASP A 317 26.25 22.34 4.37
C ASP A 317 25.45 23.57 4.89
N PRO A 318 25.29 23.71 6.21
CA PRO A 318 24.54 24.81 6.81
C PRO A 318 25.09 26.20 6.48
N ARG A 319 26.39 26.30 6.14
CA ARG A 319 27.01 27.59 5.74
C ARG A 319 26.45 28.09 4.42
N ARG A 320 25.93 27.18 3.59
CA ARG A 320 25.21 27.48 2.34
C ARG A 320 23.69 27.32 2.48
N GLY A 321 23.17 27.20 3.71
CA GLY A 321 21.75 27.04 3.97
C GLY A 321 21.15 25.71 3.51
N ARG A 322 21.98 24.68 3.34
CA ARG A 322 21.56 23.34 2.88
C ARG A 322 21.73 22.31 4.00
N TYR A 323 20.68 21.55 4.25
CA TYR A 323 20.65 20.48 5.25
C TYR A 323 20.52 19.12 4.58
N GLY A 324 21.09 18.09 5.20
CA GLY A 324 21.15 16.75 4.61
C GLY A 324 19.79 16.09 4.56
N ILE A 325 19.01 16.18 5.64
CA ILE A 325 17.74 15.46 5.75
C ILE A 325 16.67 16.17 6.60
N GLY A 326 15.40 16.01 6.22
CA GLY A 326 14.22 16.44 6.98
C GLY A 326 13.27 15.28 7.30
N TRP A 327 12.63 15.32 8.46
CA TRP A 327 11.76 14.27 9.00
C TRP A 327 10.86 14.84 10.12
N ASN A 328 9.87 14.09 10.59
CA ASN A 328 8.98 14.56 11.65
C ASN A 328 9.67 14.44 13.01
N ALA A 329 10.06 15.55 13.63
CA ALA A 329 10.63 15.53 14.99
C ALA A 329 9.84 16.39 16.01
N ALA A 330 8.76 17.03 15.57
CA ALA A 330 7.80 17.70 16.46
C ALA A 330 7.21 16.72 17.50
N ARG A 331 7.17 17.17 18.75
CA ARG A 331 6.67 16.39 19.90
C ARG A 331 5.24 15.88 19.65
N GLY A 332 4.95 14.67 20.12
CA GLY A 332 3.63 14.02 20.01
C GLY A 332 3.48 13.23 18.72
N THR A 333 2.28 13.23 18.11
CA THR A 333 1.92 12.38 16.96
C THR A 333 2.95 12.33 15.84
N ALA A 334 3.54 13.48 15.49
CA ALA A 334 4.49 13.58 14.38
C ALA A 334 5.76 12.75 14.63
N LEU A 335 6.47 12.98 15.74
CA LEU A 335 7.64 12.17 16.11
C LEU A 335 7.25 10.73 16.44
N GLY A 336 6.11 10.52 17.09
CA GLY A 336 5.62 9.17 17.40
C GLY A 336 5.51 8.28 16.17
N HIS A 337 4.95 8.81 15.07
CA HIS A 337 4.93 8.10 13.78
C HIS A 337 6.34 7.74 13.31
N THR A 338 7.28 8.69 13.35
CA THR A 338 8.67 8.42 12.95
C THR A 338 9.29 7.33 13.81
N VAL A 339 9.10 7.33 15.13
CA VAL A 339 9.64 6.27 16.01
C VAL A 339 9.14 4.89 15.58
N LEU A 340 7.83 4.74 15.38
CA LEU A 340 7.24 3.46 14.96
C LEU A 340 7.78 2.98 13.61
N MET A 341 7.95 3.91 12.66
CA MET A 341 8.49 3.59 11.33
C MET A 341 9.99 3.28 11.39
N THR A 342 10.75 3.99 12.21
CA THR A 342 12.18 3.69 12.40
C THR A 342 12.36 2.34 13.08
N LEU A 343 11.53 1.93 14.04
CA LEU A 343 11.56 0.54 14.53
C LEU A 343 11.40 -0.47 13.40
N ALA A 344 10.49 -0.20 12.45
CA ALA A 344 10.30 -1.03 11.27
C ALA A 344 11.53 -1.07 10.35
N ASP A 345 12.23 0.07 10.18
CA ASP A 345 13.49 0.15 9.43
C ASP A 345 14.55 -0.80 10.01
N PHE A 346 14.55 -0.98 11.34
CA PHE A 346 15.41 -1.93 12.08
C PHE A 346 14.77 -3.31 12.27
N GLY A 347 13.76 -3.65 11.46
CA GLY A 347 13.17 -4.99 11.39
C GLY A 347 12.27 -5.37 12.55
N GLN A 348 11.81 -4.40 13.34
CA GLN A 348 11.01 -4.63 14.54
C GLN A 348 9.64 -3.89 14.48
N PRO A 349 8.52 -4.60 14.66
CA PRO A 349 7.22 -3.96 14.85
C PRO A 349 7.10 -3.34 16.26
N ILE A 350 6.21 -2.36 16.41
CA ILE A 350 5.91 -1.73 17.71
C ILE A 350 5.22 -2.68 18.69
N LEU A 351 4.58 -3.73 18.17
CA LEU A 351 3.96 -4.83 18.92
C LEU A 351 4.68 -6.14 18.59
N ASN A 352 4.64 -7.15 19.46
CA ASN A 352 5.23 -8.48 19.24
C ASN A 352 4.48 -9.33 18.17
N LEU A 353 4.36 -8.83 16.96
CA LEU A 353 3.65 -9.48 15.86
C LEU A 353 4.40 -10.74 15.36
N PRO A 354 3.69 -11.81 14.98
CA PRO A 354 4.30 -12.99 14.37
C PRO A 354 4.98 -12.64 13.03
N ARG A 355 6.16 -13.19 12.78
CA ARG A 355 6.87 -12.97 11.51
C ARG A 355 6.30 -13.88 10.42
N ILE A 356 6.07 -13.31 9.24
CA ILE A 356 5.63 -14.03 8.03
C ILE A 356 6.52 -13.69 6.84
N ALA A 357 6.34 -14.40 5.72
CA ALA A 357 7.00 -14.04 4.47
C ALA A 357 6.56 -12.63 4.04
N GLY A 358 7.51 -11.71 3.92
CA GLY A 358 7.24 -10.32 3.52
C GLY A 358 6.95 -9.35 4.67
N GLY A 359 7.04 -9.77 5.94
CA GLY A 359 6.90 -8.84 7.08
C GLY A 359 6.33 -9.50 8.33
N PHE A 360 5.26 -8.92 8.86
CA PHE A 360 4.62 -9.32 10.11
C PHE A 360 3.12 -9.52 9.93
N ASP A 361 2.58 -10.52 10.61
CA ASP A 361 1.16 -10.84 10.60
C ASP A 361 0.35 -9.84 11.42
N THR A 362 -0.83 -9.54 10.91
CA THR A 362 -1.79 -8.57 11.45
C THR A 362 -3.23 -9.11 11.44
N ASP A 363 -3.45 -10.33 10.96
CA ASP A 363 -4.79 -10.88 10.80
C ASP A 363 -5.45 -11.19 12.17
N HIS A 364 -4.65 -11.39 13.22
CA HIS A 364 -5.08 -11.73 14.58
C HIS A 364 -5.09 -10.56 15.58
N LEU A 365 -4.95 -9.30 15.11
CA LEU A 365 -4.90 -8.13 16.01
C LEU A 365 -6.15 -7.99 16.89
N ALA A 366 -7.32 -8.42 16.40
CA ALA A 366 -8.57 -8.33 17.16
C ALA A 366 -8.66 -9.31 18.34
N GLU A 367 -7.79 -10.32 18.40
CA GLU A 367 -7.71 -11.24 19.56
C GLU A 367 -7.09 -10.56 20.77
N GLY A 368 -6.39 -9.44 20.56
CA GLY A 368 -5.83 -8.63 21.63
C GLY A 368 -4.59 -9.23 22.27
N ASP A 369 -4.03 -10.35 21.79
CA ASP A 369 -2.85 -11.01 22.37
C ASP A 369 -1.52 -10.44 21.85
N TYR A 370 -1.24 -9.19 22.21
CA TYR A 370 0.02 -8.51 21.91
C TYR A 370 0.56 -7.69 23.10
N ARG A 371 1.84 -7.32 23.04
CA ARG A 371 2.53 -6.42 23.98
C ARG A 371 3.41 -5.46 23.19
N ALA A 372 3.72 -4.32 23.77
CA ALA A 372 4.65 -3.37 23.18
C ALA A 372 6.07 -3.97 23.11
N THR A 373 6.79 -3.63 22.06
CA THR A 373 8.20 -4.00 21.84
C THR A 373 8.99 -2.75 21.50
N ILE A 374 9.18 -1.89 22.49
CA ILE A 374 9.89 -0.61 22.38
C ILE A 374 11.29 -0.75 22.96
N ASP A 375 11.42 -1.15 24.24
CA ASP A 375 12.72 -1.32 24.90
C ASP A 375 13.39 -2.65 24.51
N THR A 376 14.04 -2.63 23.35
CA THR A 376 14.79 -3.74 22.78
C THR A 376 16.11 -3.23 22.20
N GLU A 377 16.97 -4.15 21.75
CA GLU A 377 18.21 -3.76 21.08
C GLU A 377 17.97 -3.08 19.74
N ALA A 378 17.00 -3.56 18.94
CA ALA A 378 16.60 -2.86 17.71
C ALA A 378 15.97 -1.49 18.02
N GLY A 379 15.25 -1.36 19.14
CA GLY A 379 14.75 -0.08 19.63
C GLY A 379 15.86 0.90 20.00
N LEU A 380 16.93 0.42 20.62
CA LEU A 380 18.13 1.23 20.88
C LEU A 380 18.80 1.68 19.58
N GLN A 381 18.98 0.78 18.62
CA GLN A 381 19.56 1.14 17.32
C GLN A 381 18.71 2.19 16.57
N ALA A 382 17.39 2.04 16.60
CA ALA A 382 16.47 3.02 16.04
C ALA A 382 16.59 4.39 16.74
N ALA A 383 16.63 4.41 18.07
CA ALA A 383 16.79 5.62 18.86
C ALA A 383 18.13 6.34 18.55
N GLU A 384 19.23 5.58 18.49
CA GLU A 384 20.56 6.10 18.15
C GLU A 384 20.62 6.64 16.71
N PHE A 385 19.95 5.98 15.77
CA PHE A 385 19.84 6.46 14.41
C PHE A 385 19.09 7.80 14.31
N LEU A 386 18.00 7.98 15.05
CA LEU A 386 17.30 9.28 15.12
C LEU A 386 18.19 10.39 15.71
N MET A 387 19.02 10.06 16.71
CA MET A 387 20.01 10.99 17.26
C MET A 387 21.10 11.35 16.24
N GLU A 388 21.52 10.42 15.38
CA GLU A 388 22.45 10.72 14.29
C GLU A 388 21.80 11.57 13.18
N LEU A 389 20.54 11.29 12.81
CA LEU A 389 19.80 12.10 11.84
C LEU A 389 19.67 13.56 12.29
N LEU A 390 19.44 13.78 13.59
CA LEU A 390 19.33 15.12 14.19
C LEU A 390 20.53 16.00 13.84
N LYS A 391 21.75 15.44 13.75
CA LYS A 391 22.98 16.17 13.46
C LYS A 391 23.04 16.77 12.05
N TYR A 392 22.31 16.20 11.10
CA TYR A 392 22.31 16.63 9.69
C TYR A 392 21.00 17.31 9.28
N SER A 393 20.12 17.54 10.25
CA SER A 393 18.81 18.15 10.07
C SER A 393 18.84 19.68 10.23
N PRO A 394 17.82 20.41 9.75
CA PRO A 394 17.65 21.83 10.06
C PRO A 394 17.60 22.13 11.57
N PRO A 395 18.02 23.32 12.02
CA PRO A 395 18.05 23.68 13.44
C PRO A 395 16.67 23.69 14.11
N ASP A 396 15.60 23.88 13.32
CA ASP A 396 14.21 23.90 13.75
C ASP A 396 13.49 22.56 13.57
N ILE A 397 14.22 21.47 13.27
CA ILE A 397 13.65 20.12 13.02
C ILE A 397 12.74 19.64 14.15
N LEU A 398 13.05 19.94 15.41
CA LEU A 398 12.23 19.56 16.58
C LEU A 398 10.86 20.26 16.65
N SER A 399 10.59 21.20 15.74
CA SER A 399 9.28 21.82 15.53
C SER A 399 8.62 21.40 14.21
N MET A 400 9.32 20.62 13.37
CA MET A 400 8.82 20.22 12.06
C MET A 400 7.90 19.00 12.15
N SER A 401 6.74 19.13 11.52
CA SER A 401 5.79 18.04 11.29
C SER A 401 5.70 17.74 9.79
N TRP A 402 4.55 17.28 9.31
CA TRP A 402 4.36 16.80 7.93
C TRP A 402 4.67 17.86 6.86
N TYR A 403 4.14 19.08 6.99
CA TYR A 403 4.33 20.12 5.97
C TYR A 403 5.67 20.82 6.10
N GLU A 404 6.14 21.02 7.32
CA GLU A 404 7.39 21.73 7.62
C GLU A 404 8.64 20.96 7.17
N ARG A 405 8.55 19.64 6.93
CA ARG A 405 9.65 18.87 6.32
C ARG A 405 9.65 18.87 4.78
N VAL A 406 8.47 18.92 4.14
CA VAL A 406 8.36 18.86 2.67
C VAL A 406 8.54 20.22 2.01
N ARG A 407 8.07 21.31 2.64
CA ARG A 407 8.24 22.66 2.07
C ARG A 407 9.70 23.08 1.92
N PRO A 408 10.59 22.89 2.89
CA PRO A 408 12.01 23.23 2.72
C PRO A 408 12.73 22.29 1.75
N TYR A 409 12.29 21.02 1.65
CA TYR A 409 12.75 20.11 0.60
C TYR A 409 12.38 20.64 -0.80
N ALA A 410 11.12 21.02 -1.00
CA ALA A 410 10.64 21.65 -2.23
C ALA A 410 11.40 22.95 -2.53
N ALA A 411 11.66 23.79 -1.53
CA ALA A 411 12.45 25.02 -1.67
C ALA A 411 13.96 24.78 -1.92
N GLY A 412 14.43 23.52 -1.86
CA GLY A 412 15.82 23.15 -2.12
C GLY A 412 16.79 23.36 -0.95
N THR A 413 16.30 23.66 0.25
CA THR A 413 17.15 23.83 1.45
C THR A 413 17.43 22.50 2.15
N ILE A 414 16.68 21.44 1.84
CA ILE A 414 16.88 20.09 2.35
C ILE A 414 17.14 19.14 1.18
N ALA A 415 18.19 18.33 1.26
CA ALA A 415 18.60 17.42 0.18
C ALA A 415 17.79 16.11 0.13
N MET A 416 17.34 15.62 1.28
CA MET A 416 16.51 14.43 1.42
C MET A 416 15.39 14.63 2.43
N ALA A 417 14.23 14.02 2.25
CA ALA A 417 13.18 14.08 3.25
C ALA A 417 12.42 12.76 3.32
N TYR A 418 12.17 12.26 4.53
CA TYR A 418 11.05 11.32 4.70
C TYR A 418 9.76 12.08 4.37
N GLY A 419 8.82 11.42 3.71
CA GLY A 419 7.91 12.01 2.72
C GLY A 419 6.64 11.19 2.48
N TYR A 420 5.45 11.62 2.93
CA TYR A 420 4.22 10.96 2.45
C TYR A 420 3.95 11.38 1.01
N THR A 421 3.60 10.43 0.15
CA THR A 421 3.34 10.70 -1.28
C THR A 421 2.22 11.74 -1.52
N LEU A 422 1.28 11.90 -0.58
CA LEU A 422 0.25 12.95 -0.61
C LEU A 422 0.81 14.38 -0.62
N LEU A 423 2.06 14.56 -0.16
CA LEU A 423 2.76 15.84 -0.11
C LEU A 423 3.69 16.06 -1.31
N ALA A 424 3.87 15.08 -2.19
CA ALA A 424 4.62 15.24 -3.43
C ALA A 424 4.12 16.39 -4.34
N PRO A 425 2.81 16.75 -4.38
CA PRO A 425 2.34 17.91 -5.15
C PRO A 425 3.08 19.22 -4.86
N TYR A 426 3.63 19.41 -3.65
CA TYR A 426 4.37 20.62 -3.28
C TYR A 426 5.64 20.85 -4.11
N PHE A 427 6.17 19.82 -4.77
CA PHE A 427 7.31 19.94 -5.68
C PHE A 427 7.09 19.30 -7.05
N GLU A 428 6.14 18.38 -7.20
CA GLU A 428 5.81 17.80 -8.51
C GLU A 428 4.85 18.65 -9.34
N LEU A 429 4.13 19.61 -8.73
CA LEU A 429 3.24 20.54 -9.45
C LEU A 429 3.75 21.98 -9.48
N ASP A 430 4.85 22.26 -8.80
CA ASP A 430 5.49 23.58 -8.79
C ASP A 430 6.74 23.54 -9.66
N GLU A 431 6.65 24.00 -10.92
CA GLU A 431 7.78 24.05 -11.84
C GLU A 431 8.93 24.96 -11.36
N SER A 432 8.66 25.87 -10.41
CA SER A 432 9.70 26.73 -9.81
C SER A 432 10.49 26.04 -8.70
N SER A 433 9.98 24.91 -8.20
CA SER A 433 10.65 24.11 -7.18
C SER A 433 11.96 23.52 -7.72
N PRO A 434 13.10 23.73 -7.04
CA PRO A 434 14.34 23.02 -7.37
C PRO A 434 14.22 21.49 -7.39
N ALA A 435 13.20 20.91 -6.72
CA ALA A 435 12.95 19.48 -6.69
C ALA A 435 12.05 18.98 -7.84
N TYR A 436 11.46 19.89 -8.63
CA TYR A 436 10.62 19.57 -9.79
C TYR A 436 11.38 18.75 -10.82
N GLY A 437 10.88 17.56 -11.14
CA GLY A 437 11.54 16.62 -12.05
C GLY A 437 12.89 16.08 -11.56
N GLN A 438 13.36 16.47 -10.37
CA GLN A 438 14.66 16.07 -9.80
C GLN A 438 14.54 15.17 -8.57
N THR A 439 13.33 14.78 -8.19
CA THR A 439 13.09 13.90 -7.04
C THR A 439 13.13 12.43 -7.45
N GLY A 440 13.85 11.62 -6.66
CA GLY A 440 13.73 10.17 -6.67
C GLY A 440 13.00 9.68 -5.42
N TYR A 441 12.39 8.49 -5.52
CA TYR A 441 11.53 7.89 -4.49
C TYR A 441 12.08 6.54 -4.08
N LEU A 442 12.35 6.37 -2.78
CA LEU A 442 12.81 5.11 -2.21
C LEU A 442 11.88 4.67 -1.06
N PRO A 443 11.74 3.36 -0.79
CA PRO A 443 11.26 2.94 0.52
C PRO A 443 12.22 3.45 1.61
N HIS A 444 11.83 3.32 2.88
CA HIS A 444 12.75 3.57 3.97
C HIS A 444 13.99 2.67 3.86
N PRO A 445 15.20 3.24 3.98
CA PRO A 445 16.44 2.46 3.98
C PRO A 445 16.47 1.48 5.16
N ALA A 446 16.95 0.25 4.92
CA ALA A 446 16.97 -0.79 5.93
C ALA A 446 18.12 -0.59 6.93
N GLY A 447 17.82 -0.75 8.22
CA GLY A 447 18.81 -0.90 9.28
C GLY A 447 19.31 -2.34 9.41
N PRO A 448 20.30 -2.60 10.27
CA PRO A 448 20.77 -3.96 10.57
C PRO A 448 19.62 -4.90 10.95
N GLY A 449 19.51 -6.05 10.27
CA GLY A 449 18.43 -7.02 10.49
C GLY A 449 17.06 -6.63 9.92
N GLY A 450 16.93 -5.42 9.38
CA GLY A 450 15.74 -4.91 8.73
C GLY A 450 15.64 -5.28 7.24
N SER A 451 14.56 -4.81 6.61
CA SER A 451 14.35 -4.87 5.17
C SER A 451 13.69 -3.57 4.72
N PRO A 452 13.87 -3.13 3.46
CA PRO A 452 13.23 -1.92 2.99
C PRO A 452 11.72 -1.98 3.19
N VAL A 453 11.17 -0.90 3.75
CA VAL A 453 9.75 -0.80 4.06
C VAL A 453 9.23 0.56 3.63
N ALA A 454 8.03 0.60 3.07
CA ALA A 454 7.30 1.82 2.74
C ALA A 454 6.04 1.85 3.61
N PRO A 455 6.09 2.44 4.81
CA PRO A 455 4.96 2.45 5.74
C PRO A 455 3.74 3.12 5.11
N VAL A 456 2.68 2.35 4.87
CA VAL A 456 1.45 2.83 4.23
C VAL A 456 0.63 3.62 5.24
N GLY A 457 0.30 4.86 4.89
CA GLY A 457 -0.76 5.64 5.51
C GLY A 457 -1.89 5.94 4.53
N GLY A 458 -2.72 6.90 4.91
CA GLY A 458 -3.85 7.36 4.12
C GLY A 458 -5.17 7.02 4.78
N TYR A 459 -6.24 7.17 4.01
CA TYR A 459 -7.59 7.16 4.55
C TYR A 459 -8.46 6.17 3.80
N VAL A 460 -9.25 5.44 4.57
CA VAL A 460 -10.45 4.78 4.04
C VAL A 460 -11.64 5.71 4.22
N MET A 461 -12.64 5.59 3.36
CA MET A 461 -13.96 6.20 3.55
C MET A 461 -14.94 5.14 4.04
N GLY A 462 -15.58 5.40 5.18
CA GLY A 462 -16.53 4.50 5.82
C GLY A 462 -17.87 5.18 6.12
N ILE A 463 -18.88 4.37 6.45
CA ILE A 463 -20.23 4.83 6.78
C ILE A 463 -20.40 4.81 8.31
N PRO A 464 -20.78 5.94 8.95
CA PRO A 464 -21.00 5.98 10.39
C PRO A 464 -22.12 5.03 10.84
N ALA A 465 -21.89 4.28 11.93
CA ALA A 465 -22.87 3.35 12.50
C ALA A 465 -24.19 3.99 12.93
N ASN A 466 -24.15 5.26 13.35
CA ASN A 466 -25.33 6.05 13.74
C ASN A 466 -25.95 6.83 12.56
N LEU A 467 -25.65 6.47 11.31
CA LEU A 467 -26.30 7.05 10.14
C LEU A 467 -27.79 6.64 10.10
N ALA A 468 -28.66 7.58 9.73
CA ALA A 468 -30.08 7.31 9.58
C ALA A 468 -30.32 6.24 8.50
N PRO A 469 -31.12 5.19 8.76
CA PRO A 469 -31.26 4.05 7.85
C PRO A 469 -31.68 4.40 6.43
N ASP A 470 -32.54 5.41 6.27
CA ASP A 470 -33.02 5.91 4.99
C ASP A 470 -31.93 6.54 4.11
N ARG A 471 -30.78 6.90 4.71
CA ARG A 471 -29.65 7.52 4.01
C ARG A 471 -28.57 6.52 3.60
N ILE A 472 -28.56 5.32 4.19
CA ILE A 472 -27.52 4.30 3.96
C ILE A 472 -27.40 3.94 2.47
N PRO A 473 -28.47 3.66 1.71
CA PRO A 473 -28.33 3.26 0.30
C PRO A 473 -27.62 4.31 -0.55
N ALA A 474 -27.92 5.59 -0.32
CA ALA A 474 -27.28 6.67 -1.06
C ALA A 474 -25.84 6.94 -0.60
N ALA A 475 -25.55 6.75 0.69
CA ALA A 475 -24.18 6.81 1.20
C ALA A 475 -23.31 5.71 0.58
N VAL A 476 -23.83 4.48 0.47
CA VAL A 476 -23.15 3.35 -0.19
C VAL A 476 -22.86 3.64 -1.66
N GLU A 477 -23.84 4.19 -2.39
CA GLU A 477 -23.64 4.50 -3.81
C GLU A 477 -22.63 5.63 -4.01
N ALA A 478 -22.73 6.70 -3.21
CA ALA A 478 -21.76 7.79 -3.23
C ALA A 478 -20.35 7.31 -2.85
N LEU A 479 -20.22 6.45 -1.84
CA LEU A 479 -18.96 5.84 -1.44
C LEU A 479 -18.35 5.02 -2.59
N THR A 480 -19.16 4.22 -3.28
CA THR A 480 -18.73 3.41 -4.43
C THR A 480 -18.24 4.30 -5.56
N VAL A 481 -18.94 5.39 -5.86
CA VAL A 481 -18.53 6.37 -6.88
C VAL A 481 -17.23 7.07 -6.50
N PHE A 482 -17.10 7.59 -5.27
CA PHE A 482 -15.92 8.35 -4.85
C PHE A 482 -14.64 7.49 -4.75
N THR A 483 -14.79 6.17 -4.65
CA THR A 483 -13.68 5.21 -4.57
C THR A 483 -13.51 4.37 -5.84
N SER A 484 -14.21 4.70 -6.92
CA SER A 484 -14.11 3.99 -8.20
C SER A 484 -12.77 4.28 -8.91
N PRO A 485 -12.29 3.37 -9.78
CA PRO A 485 -11.09 3.62 -10.59
C PRO A 485 -11.16 4.94 -11.38
N GLU A 486 -12.33 5.27 -11.93
CA GLU A 486 -12.56 6.52 -12.67
C GLU A 486 -12.43 7.76 -11.79
N ALA A 487 -12.96 7.73 -10.56
CA ALA A 487 -12.83 8.83 -9.61
C ALA A 487 -11.38 9.00 -9.15
N GLN A 488 -10.68 7.89 -8.89
CA GLN A 488 -9.27 7.92 -8.49
C GLN A 488 -8.36 8.44 -9.62
N LYS A 489 -8.60 8.03 -10.87
CA LYS A 489 -7.94 8.61 -12.04
C LYS A 489 -8.20 10.12 -12.15
N LEU A 490 -9.44 10.55 -11.93
CA LEU A 490 -9.81 11.96 -11.95
C LEU A 490 -9.07 12.75 -10.85
N PHE A 491 -8.93 12.18 -9.65
CA PHE A 491 -8.12 12.80 -8.58
C PHE A 491 -6.67 12.98 -9.00
N VAL A 492 -6.05 11.96 -9.61
CA VAL A 492 -4.67 12.04 -10.11
C VAL A 492 -4.50 13.13 -11.16
N GLN A 493 -5.40 13.15 -12.15
CA GLN A 493 -5.38 14.14 -13.24
C GLN A 493 -5.53 15.59 -12.74
N ASN A 494 -6.08 15.78 -11.56
CA ASN A 494 -6.30 17.11 -10.95
C ASN A 494 -5.33 17.41 -9.79
N GLY A 495 -4.23 16.66 -9.69
CA GLY A 495 -3.09 17.01 -8.83
C GLY A 495 -2.82 16.07 -7.67
N SER A 496 -3.66 15.05 -7.43
CA SER A 496 -3.34 14.00 -6.45
C SER A 496 -2.13 13.19 -6.90
N ARG A 497 -1.21 12.90 -5.98
CA ARG A 497 -0.07 11.98 -6.20
C ARG A 497 -0.21 10.69 -5.39
N THR A 498 -1.46 10.34 -5.10
CA THR A 498 -1.85 9.15 -4.36
C THR A 498 -3.01 8.47 -5.08
N ASN A 499 -3.04 7.15 -5.03
CA ASN A 499 -4.16 6.36 -5.48
C ASN A 499 -4.07 4.98 -4.80
N PRO A 500 -5.21 4.36 -4.43
CA PRO A 500 -5.21 3.07 -3.77
C PRO A 500 -5.36 1.86 -4.70
N ARG A 501 -5.44 2.04 -6.04
CA ARG A 501 -5.78 0.97 -7.01
C ARG A 501 -4.67 0.64 -8.02
N TYR A 502 -4.37 -0.64 -8.23
CA TYR A 502 -3.42 -1.11 -9.23
C TYR A 502 -3.84 -0.75 -10.68
N SER A 503 -5.14 -0.82 -11.00
CA SER A 503 -5.67 -0.45 -12.31
C SER A 503 -5.36 1.01 -12.67
N VAL A 504 -5.52 1.92 -11.70
CA VAL A 504 -5.28 3.35 -11.87
C VAL A 504 -3.80 3.64 -12.03
N SER A 505 -2.93 3.03 -11.23
CA SER A 505 -1.48 3.15 -11.41
C SER A 505 -1.01 2.59 -12.76
N SER A 506 -1.72 1.61 -13.33
CA SER A 506 -1.41 1.01 -14.63
C SER A 506 -1.93 1.83 -15.82
N ASP A 507 -2.84 2.77 -15.60
CA ASP A 507 -3.43 3.60 -16.65
C ASP A 507 -2.34 4.47 -17.33
N PRO A 508 -2.23 4.47 -18.67
CA PRO A 508 -1.18 5.23 -19.37
C PRO A 508 -1.22 6.74 -19.14
N GLU A 509 -2.39 7.33 -18.92
CA GLU A 509 -2.50 8.76 -18.60
C GLU A 509 -2.00 9.04 -17.20
N VAL A 510 -2.33 8.18 -16.23
CA VAL A 510 -1.84 8.28 -14.85
C VAL A 510 -0.32 8.13 -14.80
N ARG A 511 0.25 7.09 -15.41
CA ARG A 511 1.71 6.85 -15.42
C ARG A 511 2.50 8.02 -15.99
N ARG A 512 1.96 8.72 -16.99
CA ARG A 512 2.62 9.89 -17.59
C ARG A 512 2.62 11.11 -16.67
N THR A 513 1.75 11.17 -15.67
CA THR A 513 1.67 12.33 -14.76
C THR A 513 2.78 12.36 -13.71
N SER A 514 3.25 11.19 -13.25
CA SER A 514 4.27 11.07 -12.21
C SER A 514 4.98 9.72 -12.25
N SER A 515 6.29 9.72 -11.99
CA SER A 515 7.05 8.51 -11.69
C SER A 515 6.72 7.91 -10.31
N ILE A 516 6.05 8.67 -9.42
CA ILE A 516 5.70 8.20 -8.07
C ILE A 516 4.79 6.97 -8.11
N PHE A 517 3.90 6.87 -9.11
CA PHE A 517 2.98 5.74 -9.24
C PHE A 517 3.72 4.45 -9.59
N GLU A 518 4.69 4.54 -10.50
CA GLU A 518 5.57 3.42 -10.86
C GLU A 518 6.45 3.00 -9.68
N ALA A 519 6.99 3.97 -8.93
CA ALA A 519 7.78 3.70 -7.74
C ALA A 519 6.96 2.96 -6.67
N VAL A 520 5.76 3.46 -6.35
CA VAL A 520 4.86 2.87 -5.34
C VAL A 520 4.37 1.48 -5.75
N ASP A 521 3.96 1.30 -7.00
CA ASP A 521 3.55 -0.02 -7.48
C ASP A 521 4.72 -1.00 -7.46
N GLY A 522 5.92 -0.57 -7.89
CA GLY A 522 7.14 -1.37 -7.79
C GLY A 522 7.41 -1.84 -6.35
N MET A 523 7.27 -0.93 -5.37
CA MET A 523 7.37 -1.27 -3.95
C MET A 523 6.27 -2.25 -3.51
N ALA A 524 5.05 -2.11 -4.02
CA ALA A 524 3.95 -3.03 -3.71
C ALA A 524 4.24 -4.45 -4.23
N TRP A 525 4.74 -4.59 -5.46
CA TRP A 525 5.15 -5.88 -6.03
C TRP A 525 6.34 -6.51 -5.28
N ARG A 526 7.16 -5.67 -4.63
CA ARG A 526 8.27 -6.11 -3.78
C ARG A 526 7.87 -6.46 -2.34
N ASP A 527 6.58 -6.37 -2.00
CA ASP A 527 6.06 -6.47 -0.62
C ASP A 527 6.71 -5.44 0.34
N GLU A 528 7.12 -4.27 -0.18
CA GLU A 528 7.70 -3.19 0.63
C GLU A 528 6.60 -2.27 1.20
N LEU A 529 5.46 -2.13 0.51
CA LEU A 529 4.29 -1.40 1.04
C LEU A 529 3.67 -2.18 2.21
N GLN A 530 3.75 -1.62 3.41
CA GLN A 530 3.35 -2.31 4.63
C GLN A 530 2.60 -1.40 5.60
N PHE A 531 1.53 -1.90 6.22
CA PHE A 531 0.77 -1.17 7.23
C PHE A 531 1.09 -1.62 8.67
N TRP A 532 1.72 -2.80 8.84
CA TRP A 532 2.13 -3.33 10.15
C TRP A 532 3.07 -2.43 10.97
N PRO A 533 3.82 -1.45 10.42
CA PRO A 533 4.57 -0.50 11.25
C PRO A 533 3.66 0.34 12.17
N ARG A 534 2.40 0.55 11.76
CA ARG A 534 1.35 1.22 12.54
C ARG A 534 0.11 0.33 12.56
N PRO A 535 0.13 -0.79 13.31
CA PRO A 535 -0.96 -1.75 13.29
C PRO A 535 -2.22 -1.09 13.86
N PRO A 536 -3.40 -1.30 13.26
CA PRO A 536 -4.63 -0.59 13.60
C PRO A 536 -5.28 -1.14 14.88
N VAL A 537 -4.54 -1.23 15.99
CA VAL A 537 -5.07 -1.61 17.30
C VAL A 537 -5.68 -0.41 18.03
N PRO A 538 -6.66 -0.59 18.93
CA PRO A 538 -7.31 0.52 19.64
C PRO A 538 -6.33 1.48 20.38
N GLU A 539 -5.24 0.94 20.91
CA GLU A 539 -4.24 1.66 21.69
C GLU A 539 -3.22 2.43 20.83
N ILE A 540 -3.19 2.21 19.50
CA ILE A 540 -2.06 2.64 18.67
C ILE A 540 -1.83 4.15 18.72
N CYS A 541 -2.89 4.95 18.75
CA CYS A 541 -2.80 6.41 18.81
C CYS A 541 -2.13 6.89 20.11
N ASP A 542 -2.43 6.24 21.21
CA ASP A 542 -1.86 6.58 22.52
C ASP A 542 -0.42 6.07 22.63
N ILE A 543 -0.08 4.92 22.04
CA ILE A 543 1.30 4.43 21.90
C ILE A 543 2.13 5.41 21.05
N ILE A 544 1.59 5.88 19.93
CA ILE A 544 2.20 6.92 19.09
C ILE A 544 2.48 8.18 19.91
N GLN A 545 1.49 8.64 20.68
CA GLN A 545 1.67 9.82 21.54
C GLN A 545 2.78 9.57 22.57
N ILE A 546 2.77 8.44 23.28
CA ILE A 546 3.81 8.06 24.25
C ILE A 546 5.20 8.12 23.61
N CYS A 547 5.41 7.43 22.49
CA CYS A 547 6.69 7.43 21.78
C CYS A 547 7.10 8.85 21.37
N GLY A 548 6.17 9.64 20.84
CA GLY A 548 6.43 11.01 20.40
C GLY A 548 6.75 11.99 21.53
N GLU A 549 6.42 11.66 22.77
CA GLU A 549 6.77 12.45 23.95
C GLU A 549 8.14 12.04 24.49
N GLU A 550 8.34 10.76 24.77
CA GLU A 550 9.57 10.22 25.36
C GLU A 550 10.78 10.40 24.44
N PHE A 551 10.62 10.12 23.14
CA PHE A 551 11.71 10.32 22.18
C PHE A 551 11.96 11.79 21.90
N HIS A 552 11.00 12.68 22.11
CA HIS A 552 11.26 14.11 21.97
C HIS A 552 12.17 14.61 23.09
N ASP A 553 11.93 14.15 24.32
CA ASP A 553 12.78 14.46 25.46
C ASP A 553 14.19 13.85 25.29
N MET A 554 14.29 12.66 24.66
CA MET A 554 15.56 12.08 24.21
C MET A 554 16.29 12.98 23.20
N LEU A 555 15.62 13.41 22.13
CA LEU A 555 16.22 14.26 21.09
C LEU A 555 16.65 15.63 21.63
N ARG A 556 16.02 16.11 22.70
CA ARG A 556 16.42 17.32 23.44
C ARG A 556 17.57 17.10 24.41
N GLY A 557 18.00 15.86 24.63
CA GLY A 557 19.03 15.49 25.60
C GLY A 557 18.59 15.59 27.05
N ILE A 558 17.27 15.57 27.32
CA ILE A 558 16.71 15.58 28.68
C ILE A 558 16.85 14.20 29.32
N VAL A 559 16.68 13.14 28.51
CA VAL A 559 16.86 11.74 28.90
C VAL A 559 17.77 11.03 27.90
N THR A 560 18.42 9.95 28.31
CA THR A 560 19.21 9.09 27.42
C THR A 560 18.32 8.21 26.53
N PRO A 561 18.85 7.66 25.41
CA PRO A 561 18.10 6.72 24.59
C PRO A 561 17.51 5.54 25.36
N ARG A 562 18.27 4.94 26.29
CA ARG A 562 17.73 3.81 27.08
C ARG A 562 16.67 4.22 28.10
N GLU A 563 16.78 5.39 28.70
CA GLU A 563 15.73 5.90 29.58
C GLU A 563 14.43 6.17 28.81
N ALA A 564 14.51 6.78 27.62
CA ALA A 564 13.34 7.04 26.78
C ALA A 564 12.64 5.74 26.33
N LEU A 565 13.41 4.74 25.92
CA LEU A 565 12.89 3.42 25.55
C LEU A 565 12.18 2.74 26.72
N SER A 566 12.82 2.70 27.89
CA SER A 566 12.25 2.10 29.10
C SER A 566 10.98 2.83 29.54
N GLN A 567 10.96 4.17 29.55
CA GLN A 567 9.76 4.95 29.91
C GLN A 567 8.62 4.73 28.91
N ALA A 568 8.91 4.72 27.61
CA ALA A 568 7.93 4.46 26.57
C ALA A 568 7.34 3.04 26.66
N GLN A 569 8.19 2.03 26.91
CA GLN A 569 7.79 0.64 27.13
C GLN A 569 6.85 0.52 28.33
N ASP A 570 7.23 1.07 29.49
CA ASP A 570 6.43 0.99 30.71
C ASP A 570 5.06 1.67 30.56
N ARG A 571 5.03 2.85 29.93
CA ARG A 571 3.78 3.57 29.63
C ARG A 571 2.89 2.79 28.65
N ALA A 572 3.47 2.19 27.60
CA ALA A 572 2.73 1.40 26.62
C ALA A 572 2.18 0.09 27.23
N ASP A 573 2.97 -0.61 28.06
CA ASP A 573 2.51 -1.81 28.75
C ASP A 573 1.40 -1.51 29.77
N ALA A 574 1.50 -0.38 30.48
CA ALA A 574 0.44 0.08 31.38
C ALA A 574 -0.87 0.37 30.63
N LEU A 575 -0.78 1.04 29.47
CA LEU A 575 -1.91 1.33 28.59
C LEU A 575 -2.60 0.04 28.13
N ILE A 576 -1.84 -0.91 27.56
CA ILE A 576 -2.40 -2.18 27.05
C ILE A 576 -3.07 -2.99 28.17
N ARG A 577 -2.49 -3.02 29.37
CA ARG A 577 -3.10 -3.70 30.55
C ARG A 577 -4.41 -3.05 30.98
N GLN A 578 -4.48 -1.72 30.98
CA GLN A 578 -5.69 -0.99 31.36
C GLN A 578 -6.83 -1.23 30.36
N SER A 579 -6.55 -1.16 29.05
CA SER A 579 -7.54 -1.44 28.01
C SER A 579 -8.17 -2.82 28.16
N ARG A 580 -7.35 -3.85 28.42
CA ARG A 580 -7.83 -5.23 28.64
C ARG A 580 -8.72 -5.38 29.88
N THR A 581 -8.51 -4.56 30.91
CA THR A 581 -9.28 -4.61 32.15
C THR A 581 -10.65 -3.95 32.00
N ASN A 582 -10.80 -3.00 31.07
CA ASN A 582 -12.05 -2.28 30.81
C ASN A 582 -13.02 -2.99 29.84
N VAL A 583 -12.60 -4.12 29.25
CA VAL A 583 -13.39 -4.95 28.31
C VAL A 583 -14.06 -6.15 29.02
N ILE A 584 -13.73 -6.40 30.30
CA ILE A 584 -14.38 -7.37 31.20
C ILE A 584 -15.38 -6.64 32.08
#